data_AF-A0A1G1FTL2-F1
#
_entry.id   AF-A0A1G1FTL2-F1
#
_cell.length_a   1.000
_cell.length_b   1.000
_cell.length_c   1.000
_cell.angle_alpha   90.00
_cell.angle_beta   90.00
_cell.angle_gamma   90.00
#
_symmetry.space_group_name_H-M   'P 1'
#
loop_
_entity.id
_entity.type
_entity.pdbx_description
1 polymer ?
#
loop_
_entity_poly.entity_id
_entity_poly.type
_entity_poly.pdbx_seq_one_letter_code
_entity_poly.pdbx_strand_id
1 'polypeptide(L)'
;MPEGKPAGVRCAQLTAANLCGIFGLAARPQVCGSYQASREYCGADRDEAERLLGELEFKSAPSPQLAEGMREIPEYAQRMNTGSVKN
;
A
#
# COMPACT_ATOMS: atom_id res chain seq x y z
N MET A 1 -2.50 -17.07 6.38
CA MET A 1 -3.57 -16.11 6.74
C MET A 1 -4.82 -16.56 6.01
N PRO A 2 -5.70 -17.36 6.64
CA PRO A 2 -6.88 -17.93 5.98
C PRO A 2 -7.83 -16.86 5.42
N GLU A 3 -8.04 -15.78 6.17
CA GLU A 3 -8.94 -14.66 5.80
C GLU A 3 -8.25 -13.52 5.03
N GLY A 4 -7.02 -13.74 4.54
CA GLY A 4 -6.24 -12.68 3.88
C GLY A 4 -5.73 -11.59 4.83
N LYS A 5 -5.09 -10.56 4.25
CA LYS A 5 -4.52 -9.41 4.98
C LYS A 5 -5.49 -8.24 4.93
N PRO A 6 -5.88 -7.65 6.07
CA PRO A 6 -6.70 -6.44 6.06
C PRO A 6 -6.01 -5.29 5.30
N ALA A 7 -6.82 -4.42 4.70
CA ALA A 7 -6.32 -3.20 4.07
C ALA A 7 -5.62 -2.32 5.11
N GLY A 8 -4.57 -1.59 4.69
CA GLY A 8 -3.80 -0.71 5.58
C GLY A 8 -2.93 -1.40 6.64
N VAL A 9 -3.12 -2.70 6.89
CA VAL A 9 -2.37 -3.43 7.92
C VAL A 9 -1.02 -3.93 7.37
N ARG A 10 0.04 -3.74 8.18
CA ARG A 10 1.38 -4.26 7.91
C ARG A 10 1.36 -5.79 7.94
N CYS A 11 2.00 -6.43 6.96
CA CYS A 11 2.03 -7.89 6.90
C CYS A 11 2.86 -8.48 8.06
N ALA A 12 2.28 -9.48 8.75
CA ALA A 12 2.90 -10.14 9.90
C ALA A 12 4.21 -10.89 9.54
N GLN A 13 4.39 -11.24 8.27
CA GLN A 13 5.57 -11.97 7.77
C GLN A 13 6.72 -11.04 7.35
N LEU A 14 6.59 -9.73 7.50
CA LEU A 14 7.66 -8.78 7.17
C LEU A 14 8.64 -8.65 8.33
N THR A 15 9.93 -8.83 8.03
CA THR A 15 11.05 -8.56 8.95
C THR A 15 11.18 -7.05 9.23
N ALA A 16 12.03 -6.69 10.20
CA ALA A 16 12.33 -5.28 10.48
C ALA A 16 12.95 -4.54 9.27
N ALA A 17 13.61 -5.28 8.37
CA ALA A 17 14.19 -4.75 7.13
C ALA A 17 13.20 -4.72 5.95
N ASN A 18 11.90 -4.94 6.19
CA ASN A 18 10.85 -5.00 5.17
C ASN A 18 11.04 -6.12 4.13
N LEU A 19 11.71 -7.21 4.51
CA LEU A 19 11.83 -8.43 3.69
C LEU A 19 10.76 -9.46 4.12
N CYS A 20 10.31 -10.30 3.18
CA CYS A 20 9.36 -11.37 3.49
C CYS A 20 10.09 -12.56 4.13
N GLY A 21 9.79 -12.86 5.40
CA GLY A 21 10.42 -13.96 6.16
C GLY A 21 10.07 -15.36 5.64
N ILE A 22 9.05 -15.49 4.80
CA ILE A 22 8.65 -16.75 4.16
C ILE A 22 8.86 -16.73 2.64
N PHE A 23 9.74 -15.86 2.13
CA PHE A 23 10.05 -15.79 0.70
C PHE A 23 10.57 -17.13 0.18
N GLY A 24 9.97 -17.64 -0.90
CA GLY A 24 10.34 -18.93 -1.51
C GLY A 24 9.78 -20.17 -0.81
N LEU A 25 9.12 -20.02 0.34
CA LEU A 25 8.52 -21.15 1.06
C LEU A 25 7.11 -21.45 0.55
N ALA A 26 6.69 -22.71 0.64
CA ALA A 26 5.33 -23.14 0.30
C ALA A 26 4.24 -22.43 1.13
N ALA A 27 4.59 -21.91 2.31
CA ALA A 27 3.69 -21.11 3.13
C ALA A 27 3.41 -19.70 2.57
N ARG A 28 4.19 -19.21 1.59
CA ARG A 28 3.97 -17.91 0.94
C ARG A 28 2.67 -17.95 0.12
N PRO A 29 1.70 -17.07 0.38
CA PRO A 29 0.44 -17.07 -0.37
C PRO A 29 0.66 -16.91 -1.88
N GLN A 30 -0.12 -17.65 -2.68
CA GLN A 30 0.01 -17.67 -4.15
C GLN A 30 -0.11 -16.27 -4.77
N VAL A 31 -1.00 -15.42 -4.25
CA VAL A 31 -1.13 -14.02 -4.70
C VAL A 31 0.16 -13.23 -4.51
N CYS A 32 0.85 -13.41 -3.37
CA CYS A 32 2.13 -12.74 -3.11
C CYS A 32 3.25 -13.27 -4.00
N GLY A 33 3.20 -14.54 -4.42
CA GLY A 33 4.16 -15.15 -5.35
C GLY A 33 3.90 -14.80 -6.81
N SER A 34 2.66 -14.47 -7.16
CA SER A 34 2.24 -14.15 -8.53
C SER A 34 2.47 -12.70 -8.93
N TYR A 35 2.63 -11.82 -7.94
CA TYR A 35 3.02 -10.44 -8.19
C TYR A 35 4.45 -10.38 -8.73
N GLN A 36 4.59 -9.91 -9.97
CA GLN A 36 5.87 -9.64 -10.60
C GLN A 36 6.23 -8.17 -10.40
N ALA A 37 7.40 -7.92 -9.81
CA ALA A 37 7.92 -6.57 -9.68
C ALA A 37 8.18 -5.97 -11.07
N SER A 38 7.75 -4.72 -11.27
CA SER A 38 8.00 -3.96 -12.49
C SER A 38 8.66 -2.63 -12.16
N ARG A 39 9.46 -2.08 -13.07
CA ARG A 39 10.09 -0.76 -12.86
C ARG A 39 9.07 0.37 -12.75
N GLU A 40 7.90 0.22 -13.36
CA GLU A 40 6.82 1.21 -13.31
C GLU A 40 6.33 1.46 -11.88
N TYR A 41 6.35 0.43 -11.02
CA TYR A 41 5.92 0.56 -9.62
C TYR A 41 7.09 0.59 -8.64
N CYS A 42 8.19 -0.13 -8.92
CA CYS A 42 9.26 -0.35 -7.96
C CYS A 42 10.50 0.53 -8.17
N GLY A 43 10.63 1.25 -9.29
CA GLY A 43 11.83 2.04 -9.57
C GLY A 43 13.14 1.24 -9.56
N ALA A 44 14.25 1.94 -9.36
CA ALA A 44 15.58 1.38 -9.13
C ALA A 44 15.91 1.20 -7.64
N ASP A 45 15.28 2.00 -6.77
CA ASP A 45 15.43 1.96 -5.33
C ASP A 45 14.12 2.33 -4.60
N ARG A 46 14.14 2.28 -3.26
CA ARG A 46 12.97 2.56 -2.44
C ARG A 46 12.47 3.98 -2.61
N ASP A 47 13.36 4.96 -2.67
CA ASP A 47 12.98 6.37 -2.68
C ASP A 47 12.33 6.72 -4.03
N GLU A 48 12.83 6.12 -5.13
CA GLU A 48 12.17 6.21 -6.42
C GLU A 48 10.80 5.49 -6.42
N ALA A 49 10.69 4.30 -5.82
CA ALA A 49 9.42 3.58 -5.70
C ALA A 49 8.37 4.41 -4.96
N GLU A 50 8.72 5.03 -3.83
CA GLU A 50 7.82 5.88 -3.04
C GLU A 50 7.33 7.08 -3.85
N ARG A 51 8.21 7.73 -4.64
CA ARG A 51 7.82 8.81 -5.54
C ARG A 51 6.85 8.35 -6.63
N LEU A 52 7.14 7.23 -7.30
CA LEU A 52 6.29 6.69 -8.36
C LEU A 52 4.89 6.33 -7.84
N LEU A 53 4.83 5.67 -6.67
CA LEU A 53 3.58 5.33 -6.03
C LEU A 53 2.78 6.59 -5.64
N GLY A 54 3.41 7.61 -5.09
CA GLY A 54 2.74 8.88 -4.76
C GLY A 54 2.16 9.58 -5.99
N GLU A 55 2.87 9.56 -7.13
CA GLU A 55 2.34 10.09 -8.39
C GLU A 55 1.12 9.29 -8.89
N LEU A 56 1.16 7.96 -8.78
CA LEU A 56 0.04 7.10 -9.14
C LEU A 56 -1.16 7.38 -8.25
N GLU A 57 -0.97 7.46 -6.93
CA GLU A 57 -2.02 7.78 -5.98
C GLU A 57 -2.67 9.14 -6.28
N PHE A 58 -1.88 10.17 -6.61
CA PHE A 58 -2.39 11.48 -7.01
C PHE A 58 -3.22 11.40 -8.30
N LYS A 59 -2.73 10.67 -9.31
CA LYS A 59 -3.42 10.53 -10.61
C LYS A 59 -4.67 9.65 -10.52
N SER A 60 -4.69 8.67 -9.62
CA SER A 60 -5.82 7.78 -9.38
C SER A 60 -6.74 8.24 -8.26
N ALA A 61 -6.49 9.42 -7.69
CA ALA A 61 -7.33 9.96 -6.64
C ALA A 61 -8.78 10.07 -7.16
N PRO A 62 -9.77 9.63 -6.37
CA PRO A 62 -11.17 9.77 -6.76
C PRO A 62 -11.50 11.26 -6.98
N SER A 63 -12.36 11.55 -7.96
CA SER A 63 -12.80 12.94 -8.16
C SER A 63 -13.42 13.49 -6.86
N PRO A 64 -13.36 14.81 -6.61
CA PRO A 64 -13.89 15.39 -5.37
C PRO A 64 -15.34 14.99 -5.07
N GLN A 65 -16.16 14.76 -6.09
CA GLN A 65 -17.55 14.33 -5.92
C GLN A 65 -17.67 12.86 -5.47
N LEU A 66 -16.72 11.99 -5.83
CA LEU A 66 -16.63 10.60 -5.36
C LEU A 66 -15.99 10.50 -3.97
N ALA A 67 -15.07 11.43 -3.66
CA ALA A 67 -14.44 11.53 -2.35
C ALA A 67 -15.46 11.90 -1.25
N GLU A 68 -16.48 12.72 -1.54
CA GLU A 68 -17.57 13.06 -0.60
C GLU A 68 -18.22 11.81 0.00
N GLY A 69 -18.64 10.87 -0.85
CA GLY A 69 -19.28 9.62 -0.41
C GLY A 69 -18.31 8.67 0.30
N MET A 70 -17.00 8.79 0.07
CA MET A 70 -15.97 8.02 0.78
C MET A 70 -15.61 8.63 2.15
N ARG A 71 -15.93 9.91 2.41
CA ARG A 71 -15.72 10.56 3.72
C ARG A 71 -16.68 10.07 4.81
N GLU A 72 -17.81 9.47 4.43
CA GLU A 72 -18.73 8.83 5.36
C GLU A 72 -18.26 7.43 5.81
N ILE A 73 -17.19 6.89 5.20
CA ILE A 73 -16.53 5.65 5.65
C ILE A 73 -15.57 6.02 6.81
N PRO A 74 -15.85 5.62 8.06
CA PRO A 74 -15.13 6.11 9.24
C PRO A 74 -13.61 5.86 9.20
N GLU A 75 -13.18 4.81 8.53
CA GLU A 75 -11.78 4.39 8.41
C GLU A 75 -11.00 5.24 7.38
N TYR A 76 -11.65 5.75 6.33
CA TYR A 76 -11.00 6.57 5.30
C TYR A 76 -10.76 8.01 5.76
N ALA A 77 -11.72 8.59 6.50
CA ALA A 77 -11.62 9.94 7.05
C ALA A 77 -10.43 10.12 8.02
N GLN A 78 -10.07 9.07 8.77
CA GLN A 78 -8.93 9.10 9.70
C GLN A 78 -7.59 9.23 8.98
N ARG A 79 -7.47 8.67 7.77
CA ARG A 79 -6.24 8.68 6.97
C ARG A 79 -5.98 10.07 6.35
N MET A 80 -7.05 10.77 5.96
CA MET A 80 -7.01 12.14 5.42
C MET A 80 -6.67 13.22 6.47
N ASN A 81 -6.82 12.92 7.77
CA ASN A 81 -6.62 13.89 8.85
C ASN A 81 -5.19 13.91 9.41
N THR A 82 -4.28 13.07 8.89
CA THR A 82 -2.88 13.02 9.34
C THR A 82 -1.94 13.95 8.57
N GLY A 83 -2.44 14.63 7.53
CA GLY A 83 -1.73 15.68 6.80
C GLY A 83 -1.73 17.04 7.51
N SER A 84 -1.33 17.09 8.78
CA SER A 84 -0.95 18.37 9.41
C SER A 84 0.48 18.70 8.98
N VAL A 85 0.63 19.15 7.74
CA VAL A 85 1.82 19.93 7.34
C VAL A 85 1.68 21.28 8.04
N LYS A 86 2.22 21.35 9.26
CA LYS A 86 2.46 22.62 9.94
C LYS A 86 3.66 23.27 9.25
N ASN A 87 3.39 24.30 8.44
CA ASN A 87 4.36 25.39 8.25
C ASN A 87 4.34 26.28 9.48
#